data_AF-A0AAV7P1U5-F1
#
_entry.id   AF-A0AAV7P1U5-F1
#
_cell.length_a   1.000
_cell.length_b   1.000
_cell.length_c   1.000
_cell.angle_alpha   90.00
_cell.angle_beta   90.00
_cell.angle_gamma   90.00
#
_symmetry.space_group_name_H-M   'P 1'
#
loop_
_entity.id
_entity.type
_entity.pdbx_description
1 polymer ?
#
loop_
_entity_poly.entity_id
_entity_poly.type
_entity_poly.pdbx_seq_one_letter_code
_entity_poly.pdbx_strand_id
1 'polypeptide(L)'
;MNGGADVHLPIDSVTDMLKALAMELKDGFKHLNLIRRRLVLCVKILAKKLTIWQVGQLALEEEVGDLRATVEENKEQIRGLKSGEAGVLDKLESLENNQRRNNLRFLRVPEGLEGDDLKGFVVKLINQEIRFEDAGIDIAKEIQKVHSVPAKIPPNRDRPRKILVYFLTYGLKERILTTALKKKSLSVNGAPFEFSSDLASITLNMQWELGKRIDILRRLGATAQLRFLASLRVMANNKMHNFNDCSDVDDVIKKLEQDSGVV
;
A
#
# COMPACT_ATOMS: atom_id res chain seq x y z
N MET A 1 -95.98 -64.13 23.31
CA MET A 1 -96.36 -63.39 24.53
C MET A 1 -95.09 -63.14 25.32
N ASN A 2 -94.94 -61.89 25.75
CA ASN A 2 -93.81 -61.36 26.51
C ASN A 2 -93.45 -62.20 27.74
N GLY A 3 -92.16 -62.25 28.02
CA GLY A 3 -91.61 -62.75 29.27
C GLY A 3 -90.11 -62.51 29.29
N GLY A 4 -89.72 -61.23 29.38
CA GLY A 4 -88.31 -60.85 29.55
C GLY A 4 -87.77 -61.45 30.84
N ALA A 5 -86.65 -62.16 30.74
CA ALA A 5 -85.80 -62.43 31.88
C ALA A 5 -84.64 -61.46 31.80
N ASP A 6 -84.76 -60.41 32.62
CA ASP A 6 -83.72 -59.45 32.95
C ASP A 6 -82.37 -60.15 33.10
N VAL A 7 -81.40 -59.71 32.29
CA VAL A 7 -79.98 -59.95 32.56
C VAL A 7 -79.61 -59.01 33.72
N HIS A 8 -80.05 -59.36 34.94
CA HIS A 8 -79.73 -58.60 36.14
C HIS A 8 -78.31 -58.97 36.56
N LEU A 9 -77.33 -58.20 36.05
CA LEU A 9 -75.97 -58.22 36.60
C LEU A 9 -76.07 -57.99 38.12
N PRO A 10 -75.50 -58.88 38.96
CA PRO A 10 -75.62 -58.74 40.41
C PRO A 10 -75.05 -57.40 40.85
N ILE A 11 -75.80 -56.69 41.69
CA ILE A 11 -75.47 -55.36 42.21
C ILE A 11 -74.03 -55.33 42.81
N ASP A 12 -73.59 -56.45 43.39
CA ASP A 12 -72.24 -56.63 43.91
C ASP A 12 -71.14 -56.56 42.83
N SER A 13 -71.40 -57.09 41.62
CA SER A 13 -70.46 -57.00 40.48
C SER A 13 -70.34 -55.56 39.96
N VAL A 14 -71.44 -54.81 39.91
CA VAL A 14 -71.45 -53.39 39.50
C VAL A 14 -70.74 -52.53 40.54
N THR A 15 -70.93 -52.80 41.83
CA THR A 15 -70.23 -52.07 42.90
C THR A 15 -68.73 -52.37 42.93
N ASP A 16 -68.30 -53.61 42.64
CA ASP A 16 -66.88 -53.95 42.54
C ASP A 16 -66.22 -53.33 41.29
N MET A 17 -66.91 -53.25 40.16
CA MET A 17 -66.45 -52.51 38.98
C MET A 17 -66.31 -51.00 39.27
N LEU A 18 -67.26 -50.40 39.99
CA LEU A 18 -67.19 -49.00 40.41
C LEU A 18 -66.03 -48.74 41.39
N LYS A 19 -65.75 -49.66 42.32
CA LYS A 19 -64.59 -49.58 43.21
C LYS A 19 -63.28 -49.69 42.44
N ALA A 20 -63.19 -50.59 41.46
CA ALA A 20 -62.01 -50.74 40.59
C ALA A 20 -61.75 -49.46 39.79
N LEU A 21 -62.79 -48.90 39.16
CA LEU A 21 -62.71 -47.63 38.43
C LEU A 21 -62.29 -46.47 39.34
N ALA A 22 -62.83 -46.41 40.57
CA ALA A 22 -62.45 -45.40 41.57
C ALA A 22 -60.98 -45.54 42.00
N MET A 23 -60.46 -46.77 42.08
CA MET A 23 -59.07 -47.04 42.40
C MET A 23 -58.12 -46.64 41.25
N GLU A 24 -58.49 -46.96 40.00
CA GLU A 24 -57.78 -46.50 38.80
C GLU A 24 -57.74 -44.97 38.68
N LEU A 25 -58.85 -44.29 38.94
CA LEU A 25 -58.92 -42.83 38.98
C LEU A 25 -58.00 -42.23 40.06
N LYS A 26 -57.95 -42.87 41.24
CA LYS A 26 -57.07 -42.44 42.34
C LYS A 26 -55.60 -42.63 41.99
N ASP A 27 -55.23 -43.72 41.34
CA ASP A 27 -53.86 -43.96 40.88
C ASP A 27 -53.47 -43.04 39.72
N GLY A 28 -54.40 -42.76 38.79
CA GLY A 28 -54.25 -41.72 37.76
C GLY A 28 -53.97 -40.34 38.37
N PHE A 29 -54.70 -39.97 39.43
CA PHE A 29 -54.47 -38.70 40.15
C PHE A 29 -53.11 -38.65 40.86
N LYS A 30 -52.61 -39.78 41.40
CA LYS A 30 -51.25 -39.87 41.95
C LYS A 30 -50.20 -39.69 40.84
N HIS A 31 -50.37 -40.34 39.70
CA HIS A 31 -49.48 -40.20 38.54
C HIS A 31 -49.45 -38.76 38.01
N LEU A 32 -50.61 -38.12 37.86
CA LEU A 32 -50.72 -36.70 37.48
C LEU A 32 -50.00 -35.78 38.46
N ASN A 33 -50.15 -36.01 39.77
CA ASN A 33 -49.43 -35.23 40.78
C ASN A 33 -47.91 -35.44 40.75
N LEU A 34 -47.45 -36.66 40.47
CA LEU A 34 -46.03 -36.96 40.30
C LEU A 34 -45.45 -36.24 39.08
N ILE A 35 -46.16 -36.29 37.94
CA ILE A 35 -45.79 -35.56 36.72
C ILE A 35 -45.74 -34.05 36.99
N ARG A 36 -46.76 -33.49 37.66
CA ARG A 36 -46.79 -32.08 38.06
C ARG A 36 -45.57 -31.70 38.91
N ARG A 37 -45.21 -32.51 39.90
CA ARG A 37 -44.01 -32.28 40.74
C ARG A 37 -42.72 -32.27 39.92
N ARG A 38 -42.56 -33.22 38.99
CA ARG A 38 -41.39 -33.29 38.10
C ARG A 38 -41.33 -32.09 37.15
N LEU A 39 -42.46 -31.69 36.56
CA LEU A 39 -42.55 -30.50 35.70
C LEU A 39 -42.15 -29.23 36.46
N VAL A 40 -42.67 -29.04 37.69
CA VAL A 40 -42.29 -27.89 38.54
C VAL A 40 -40.80 -27.90 38.83
N LEU A 41 -40.20 -29.07 39.10
CA LEU A 41 -38.76 -29.18 39.31
C LEU A 41 -37.97 -28.82 38.04
N CYS A 42 -38.37 -29.32 36.87
CA CYS A 42 -37.76 -28.98 35.58
C CYS A 42 -37.81 -27.48 35.32
N VAL A 43 -38.96 -26.83 35.54
CA VAL A 43 -39.12 -25.37 35.38
C VAL A 43 -38.17 -24.62 36.32
N LYS A 44 -38.04 -25.05 37.58
CA LYS A 44 -37.09 -24.44 38.54
C LYS A 44 -35.64 -24.56 38.08
N ILE A 45 -35.24 -25.72 37.53
CA ILE A 45 -33.89 -25.94 37.03
C ILE A 45 -33.64 -25.06 35.79
N LEU A 46 -34.59 -25.01 34.86
CA LEU A 46 -34.49 -24.17 33.66
C LEU A 46 -34.40 -22.68 34.02
N ALA A 47 -35.20 -22.21 34.98
CA ALA A 47 -35.11 -20.83 35.46
C ALA A 47 -33.71 -20.49 36.01
N LYS A 48 -33.11 -21.39 36.82
CA LYS A 48 -31.74 -21.21 37.31
C LYS A 48 -30.69 -21.20 36.18
N LYS A 49 -30.84 -22.09 35.20
CA LYS A 49 -29.94 -22.11 34.04
C LYS A 49 -30.05 -20.82 33.23
N LEU A 50 -31.28 -20.31 33.05
CA LEU A 50 -31.53 -19.06 32.35
C LEU A 50 -30.87 -17.88 33.05
N THR A 51 -30.96 -17.79 34.39
CA THR A 51 -30.29 -16.71 35.14
C THR A 51 -28.77 -16.79 35.03
N ILE A 52 -28.18 -17.99 35.07
CA ILE A 52 -26.72 -18.15 34.89
C ILE A 52 -26.31 -17.73 33.48
N TRP A 53 -27.08 -18.12 32.48
CA TRP A 53 -26.81 -17.77 31.09
C TRP A 53 -26.94 -16.26 30.85
N GLN A 54 -27.93 -15.60 31.44
CA GLN A 54 -28.08 -14.14 31.39
C GLN A 54 -26.88 -13.41 31.99
N VAL A 55 -26.38 -13.86 33.15
CA VAL A 55 -25.18 -13.28 33.76
C VAL A 55 -23.95 -13.49 32.87
N GLY A 56 -23.78 -14.70 32.31
CA GLY A 56 -22.69 -14.99 31.39
C GLY A 56 -22.75 -14.15 30.11
N GLN A 57 -23.95 -13.89 29.59
CA GLN A 57 -24.15 -13.02 28.43
C GLN A 57 -23.71 -11.58 28.73
N LEU A 58 -24.11 -11.02 29.88
CA LEU A 58 -23.73 -9.66 30.27
C LEU A 58 -22.21 -9.52 30.44
N ALA A 59 -21.55 -10.49 31.09
CA ALA A 59 -20.09 -10.48 31.24
C ALA A 59 -19.36 -10.54 29.89
N LEU A 60 -19.86 -11.35 28.96
CA LEU A 60 -19.30 -11.42 27.61
C LEU A 60 -19.51 -10.12 26.83
N GLU A 61 -20.67 -9.47 26.98
CA GLU A 61 -20.95 -8.18 26.35
C GLU A 61 -20.02 -7.08 26.86
N GLU A 62 -19.70 -7.09 28.16
CA GLU A 62 -18.72 -6.18 28.78
C GLU A 62 -17.30 -6.42 28.21
N GLU A 63 -16.81 -7.66 28.22
CA GLU A 63 -15.49 -8.00 27.66
C GLU A 63 -15.38 -7.63 26.16
N VAL A 64 -16.44 -7.89 25.39
CA VAL A 64 -16.50 -7.49 23.98
C VAL A 64 -16.49 -5.96 23.83
N GLY A 65 -17.11 -5.23 24.77
CA GLY A 65 -17.05 -3.77 24.84
C GLY A 65 -15.62 -3.27 25.03
N ASP A 66 -14.90 -3.81 26.01
CA ASP A 66 -13.50 -3.46 26.30
C ASP A 66 -12.57 -3.82 25.14
N LEU A 67 -12.76 -5.00 24.54
CA LEU A 67 -12.01 -5.41 23.35
C LEU A 67 -12.27 -4.48 22.15
N ARG A 68 -13.51 -4.01 21.97
CA ARG A 68 -13.82 -3.04 20.90
C ARG A 68 -13.13 -1.70 21.16
N ALA A 69 -13.13 -1.23 22.41
CA ALA A 69 -12.46 0.02 22.77
C ALA A 69 -10.94 -0.04 22.49
N THR A 70 -10.29 -1.12 22.94
CA THR A 70 -8.84 -1.33 22.70
C THR A 70 -8.52 -1.49 21.21
N VAL A 71 -9.38 -2.14 20.43
CA VAL A 71 -9.22 -2.24 18.97
C VAL A 71 -9.30 -0.87 18.29
N GLU A 72 -10.23 0.00 18.70
CA GLU A 72 -10.32 1.35 18.13
C GLU A 72 -9.13 2.23 18.52
N GLU A 73 -8.66 2.15 19.77
CA GLU A 73 -7.44 2.84 20.20
C GLU A 73 -6.22 2.38 19.39
N ASN A 74 -6.04 1.07 19.24
CA ASN A 74 -4.95 0.51 18.43
C ASN A 74 -5.02 0.96 16.96
N LYS A 75 -6.23 1.03 16.38
CA LYS A 75 -6.41 1.56 15.02
C LYS A 75 -6.01 3.03 14.93
N GLU A 76 -6.34 3.84 15.93
CA GLU A 76 -5.93 5.25 15.99
C GLU A 76 -4.41 5.39 16.09
N GLN A 77 -3.77 4.61 16.96
CA GLN A 77 -2.31 4.59 17.08
C GLN A 77 -1.65 4.16 15.76
N ILE A 78 -2.15 3.12 15.09
CA ILE A 78 -1.64 2.69 13.79
C ILE A 78 -1.80 3.79 12.73
N ARG A 79 -2.95 4.49 12.69
CA ARG A 79 -3.14 5.64 11.79
C ARG A 79 -2.12 6.74 12.06
N GLY A 80 -1.90 7.07 13.33
CA GLY A 80 -0.90 8.04 13.76
C GLY A 80 0.51 7.66 13.34
N LEU A 81 0.91 6.41 13.57
CA LEU A 81 2.22 5.87 13.19
C LEU A 81 2.43 5.91 11.67
N LYS A 82 1.43 5.48 10.88
CA LYS A 82 1.51 5.53 9.40
C LYS A 82 1.66 6.95 8.87
N SER A 83 0.92 7.90 9.46
CA SER A 83 1.06 9.32 9.08
C SER A 83 2.44 9.88 9.47
N GLY A 84 2.96 9.49 10.64
CA GLY A 84 4.30 9.84 11.08
C GLY A 84 5.40 9.27 10.17
N GLU A 85 5.28 7.99 9.79
CA GLU A 85 6.19 7.30 8.88
C GLU A 85 6.25 8.00 7.52
N ALA A 86 5.10 8.31 6.92
CA ALA A 86 5.03 9.06 5.67
C ALA A 86 5.77 10.40 5.78
N GLY A 87 5.52 11.17 6.84
CA GLY A 87 6.18 12.45 7.06
C GLY A 87 7.70 12.34 7.31
N VAL A 88 8.18 11.22 7.83
CA VAL A 88 9.63 10.96 7.98
C VAL A 88 10.25 10.58 6.64
N LEU A 89 9.58 9.74 5.84
CA LEU A 89 10.05 9.35 4.52
C LEU A 89 10.16 10.56 3.58
N ASP A 90 9.17 11.45 3.56
CA ASP A 90 9.19 12.68 2.76
C ASP A 90 10.38 13.60 3.13
N LYS A 91 10.66 13.71 4.43
CA LYS A 91 11.82 14.48 4.93
C LYS A 91 13.13 13.82 4.54
N LEU A 92 13.22 12.49 4.67
CA LEU A 92 14.42 11.74 4.33
C LEU A 92 14.73 11.84 2.82
N GLU A 93 13.72 11.66 1.98
CA GLU A 93 13.84 11.84 0.53
C GLU A 93 14.30 13.27 0.19
N SER A 94 13.69 14.28 0.80
CA SER A 94 14.06 15.68 0.60
C SER A 94 15.52 15.95 0.99
N LEU A 95 15.97 15.41 2.14
CA LEU A 95 17.35 15.55 2.60
C LEU A 95 18.35 14.82 1.69
N GLU A 96 18.05 13.60 1.28
CA GLU A 96 18.89 12.80 0.39
C GLU A 96 19.04 13.48 -0.97
N ASN A 97 17.95 14.00 -1.53
CA ASN A 97 17.98 14.75 -2.80
C ASN A 97 18.72 16.07 -2.66
N ASN A 98 18.53 16.81 -1.57
CA ASN A 98 19.26 18.07 -1.34
C ASN A 98 20.77 17.82 -1.19
N GLN A 99 21.16 16.75 -0.51
CA GLN A 99 22.57 16.36 -0.38
C GLN A 99 23.19 15.97 -1.72
N ARG A 100 22.42 15.32 -2.59
CA ARG A 100 22.90 14.84 -3.91
C ARG A 100 22.65 15.82 -5.05
N ARG A 101 22.03 16.97 -4.77
CA ARG A 101 21.59 17.95 -5.77
C ARG A 101 22.70 18.44 -6.70
N ASN A 102 23.92 18.57 -6.18
CA ASN A 102 25.08 19.02 -6.95
C ASN A 102 25.83 17.89 -7.65
N ASN A 103 25.39 16.64 -7.48
CA ASN A 103 26.10 15.49 -8.01
C ASN A 103 25.58 15.16 -9.42
N LEU A 104 26.49 14.69 -10.28
CA LEU A 104 26.18 14.25 -11.62
C LEU A 104 26.80 12.87 -11.88
N ARG A 105 26.02 11.98 -12.47
CA ARG A 105 26.42 10.62 -12.85
C ARG A 105 26.75 10.59 -14.33
N PHE A 106 27.93 10.08 -14.67
CA PHE A 106 28.35 9.77 -16.03
C PHE A 106 28.14 8.28 -16.21
N LEU A 107 27.37 7.92 -17.23
CA LEU A 107 26.98 6.56 -17.54
C LEU A 107 27.60 6.15 -18.87
N ARG A 108 27.95 4.85 -18.99
CA ARG A 108 28.45 4.23 -20.23
C ARG A 108 29.78 4.81 -20.75
N VAL A 109 30.56 5.46 -19.89
CA VAL A 109 31.92 5.89 -20.21
C VAL A 109 32.80 4.65 -20.39
N PRO A 110 33.52 4.48 -21.50
CA PRO A 110 34.38 3.31 -21.70
C PRO A 110 35.50 3.23 -20.66
N GLU A 111 35.71 2.03 -20.11
CA GLU A 111 36.80 1.76 -19.15
C GLU A 111 38.17 1.89 -19.82
N GLY A 112 39.17 2.30 -19.03
CA GLY A 112 40.56 2.44 -19.49
C GLY A 112 40.88 3.77 -20.18
N LEU A 113 39.87 4.54 -20.62
CA LEU A 113 40.06 5.91 -21.13
C LEU A 113 40.32 6.94 -20.03
N GLU A 114 39.90 6.63 -18.80
CA GLU A 114 40.02 7.51 -17.64
C GLU A 114 41.49 7.78 -17.25
N GLY A 115 42.37 6.79 -17.46
CA GLY A 115 43.76 6.83 -16.98
C GLY A 115 43.86 6.93 -15.45
N ASP A 116 45.00 7.40 -14.95
CA ASP A 116 45.23 7.60 -13.50
C ASP A 116 44.59 8.89 -12.97
N ASP A 117 44.32 9.88 -13.83
CA ASP A 117 43.70 11.17 -13.45
C ASP A 117 42.24 11.27 -13.93
N LEU A 118 41.35 10.71 -13.10
CA LEU A 118 39.91 10.74 -13.32
C LEU A 118 39.34 12.18 -13.34
N LYS A 119 39.89 13.10 -12.54
CA LYS A 119 39.41 14.48 -12.49
C LYS A 119 39.75 15.21 -13.79
N GLY A 120 40.99 15.10 -14.26
CA GLY A 120 41.42 15.67 -15.53
C GLY A 120 40.66 15.09 -16.71
N PHE A 121 40.37 13.80 -16.71
CA PHE A 121 39.55 13.15 -17.73
C PHE A 121 38.13 13.76 -17.78
N VAL A 122 37.45 13.87 -16.63
CA VAL A 122 36.11 14.47 -16.55
C VAL A 122 36.11 15.92 -17.04
N VAL A 123 37.09 16.72 -16.65
CA VAL A 123 37.20 18.13 -17.07
C VAL A 123 37.36 18.22 -18.60
N LYS A 124 38.25 17.41 -19.19
CA LYS A 124 38.44 17.35 -20.64
C LYS A 124 37.14 16.96 -21.35
N LEU A 125 36.46 15.94 -20.85
CA LEU A 125 35.25 15.40 -21.44
C LEU A 125 34.10 16.42 -21.40
N ILE A 126 33.91 17.13 -20.29
CA ILE A 126 32.92 18.22 -20.21
C ILE A 126 33.30 19.35 -21.18
N ASN A 127 34.56 19.81 -21.19
CA ASN A 127 34.98 20.91 -22.07
C ASN A 127 34.86 20.58 -23.58
N GLN A 128 35.11 19.34 -23.97
CA GLN A 128 34.99 18.89 -25.36
C GLN A 128 33.53 18.82 -25.80
N GLU A 129 32.67 18.23 -24.96
CA GLU A 129 31.31 17.91 -25.34
C GLU A 129 30.31 19.04 -25.04
N ILE A 130 30.54 19.77 -23.96
CA ILE A 130 29.72 20.87 -23.45
C ILE A 130 30.54 22.15 -23.56
N ARG A 131 30.52 22.75 -24.74
CA ARG A 131 31.12 24.06 -24.96
C ARG A 131 30.25 25.11 -24.28
N PHE A 132 30.76 25.70 -23.20
CA PHE A 132 30.14 26.89 -22.61
C PHE A 132 30.51 28.11 -23.45
N GLU A 133 29.53 28.95 -23.77
CA GLU A 133 29.77 30.25 -24.41
C GLU A 133 30.49 31.22 -23.47
N ASP A 134 30.38 30.98 -22.16
CA ASP A 134 31.03 31.78 -21.12
C ASP A 134 32.51 31.38 -20.97
N ALA A 135 33.41 32.19 -21.54
CA ALA A 135 34.86 31.98 -21.52
C ALA A 135 35.54 32.04 -20.13
N GLY A 136 34.77 32.18 -19.04
CA GLY A 136 35.29 32.41 -17.68
C GLY A 136 35.14 31.25 -16.70
N ILE A 137 34.45 30.16 -17.06
CA ILE A 137 34.18 29.05 -16.12
C ILE A 137 35.30 28.02 -16.16
N ASP A 138 36.09 27.95 -15.10
CA ASP A 138 37.08 26.89 -14.89
C ASP A 138 36.43 25.67 -14.22
N ILE A 139 36.01 24.70 -15.03
CA ILE A 139 35.35 23.46 -14.57
C ILE A 139 36.22 22.70 -13.55
N ALA A 140 37.55 22.77 -13.66
CA ALA A 140 38.43 22.05 -12.74
C ALA A 140 38.33 22.59 -11.30
N LYS A 141 38.03 23.89 -11.15
CA LYS A 141 37.82 24.54 -9.84
C LYS A 141 36.43 24.32 -9.27
N GLU A 142 35.45 24.08 -10.13
CA GLU A 142 34.05 23.83 -9.73
C GLU A 142 33.78 22.38 -9.29
N ILE A 143 34.74 21.48 -9.48
CA ILE A 143 34.64 20.08 -9.06
C ILE A 143 35.26 19.89 -7.69
N GLN A 144 34.44 19.49 -6.73
CA GLN A 144 34.85 19.13 -5.37
C GLN A 144 35.49 17.73 -5.33
N LYS A 145 34.83 16.74 -5.93
CA LYS A 145 35.26 15.33 -5.88
C LYS A 145 34.82 14.58 -7.12
N VAL A 146 35.62 13.62 -7.53
CA VAL A 146 35.28 12.66 -8.58
C VAL A 146 35.66 11.27 -8.10
N HIS A 147 34.79 10.27 -8.32
CA HIS A 147 35.15 8.88 -8.12
C HIS A 147 34.30 7.95 -8.99
N SER A 148 34.84 6.77 -9.29
CA SER A 148 34.10 5.72 -10.02
C SER A 148 33.33 4.83 -9.03
N VAL A 149 32.14 4.39 -9.43
CA VAL A 149 31.22 3.57 -8.63
C VAL A 149 30.85 2.30 -9.41
N PRO A 150 31.23 1.09 -8.91
CA PRO A 150 32.11 0.82 -7.77
C PRO A 150 33.56 1.28 -8.02
N ALA A 151 34.37 1.46 -6.97
CA ALA A 151 35.75 1.96 -7.13
C ALA A 151 36.65 1.01 -7.95
N LYS A 152 36.51 -0.32 -7.76
CA LYS A 152 37.23 -1.34 -8.51
C LYS A 152 36.36 -1.91 -9.61
N ILE A 153 36.97 -2.23 -10.76
CA ILE A 153 36.31 -2.93 -11.86
C ILE A 153 36.00 -4.37 -11.38
N PRO A 154 34.73 -4.80 -11.34
CA PRO A 154 34.40 -6.17 -10.96
C PRO A 154 34.78 -7.13 -12.09
N PRO A 155 35.27 -8.35 -11.79
CA PRO A 155 35.79 -9.27 -12.80
C PRO A 155 34.76 -9.73 -13.85
N ASN A 156 33.45 -9.72 -13.53
CA ASN A 156 32.37 -10.22 -14.40
C ASN A 156 31.37 -9.12 -14.80
N ARG A 157 31.83 -7.89 -15.04
CA ARG A 157 30.91 -6.78 -15.37
C ARG A 157 31.09 -6.31 -16.80
N ASP A 158 30.10 -6.63 -17.64
CA ASP A 158 30.04 -6.17 -19.04
C ASP A 158 29.71 -4.68 -19.18
N ARG A 159 29.14 -4.07 -18.13
CA ARG A 159 28.75 -2.66 -18.12
C ARG A 159 29.83 -1.79 -17.49
N PRO A 160 30.29 -0.72 -18.16
CA PRO A 160 31.23 0.21 -17.58
C PRO A 160 30.76 0.79 -16.23
N ARG A 161 31.72 1.16 -15.38
CA ARG A 161 31.47 1.83 -14.10
C ARG A 161 30.83 3.19 -14.35
N LYS A 162 30.11 3.67 -13.33
CA LYS A 162 29.55 5.01 -13.33
C LYS A 162 30.58 5.94 -12.73
N ILE A 163 30.79 7.13 -13.29
CA ILE A 163 31.59 8.16 -12.63
C ILE A 163 30.63 9.09 -11.90
N LEU A 164 30.88 9.34 -10.62
CA LEU A 164 30.13 10.29 -9.81
C LEU A 164 30.98 11.54 -9.60
N VAL A 165 30.46 12.68 -10.04
CA VAL A 165 31.10 13.98 -9.96
C VAL A 165 30.31 14.88 -9.02
N TYR A 166 31.00 15.49 -8.06
CA TYR A 166 30.44 16.41 -7.08
C TYR A 166 30.84 17.83 -7.49
N PHE A 167 29.86 18.64 -7.87
CA PHE A 167 30.09 20.06 -8.17
C PHE A 167 29.91 20.92 -6.92
N LEU A 168 30.59 22.07 -6.88
CA LEU A 168 30.40 23.06 -5.83
C LEU A 168 29.05 23.77 -5.94
N THR A 169 28.59 24.00 -7.18
CA THR A 169 27.39 24.77 -7.46
C THR A 169 26.35 23.96 -8.23
N TYR A 170 25.09 24.02 -7.77
CA TYR A 170 23.95 23.41 -8.47
C TYR A 170 23.77 24.00 -9.87
N GLY A 171 23.96 25.32 -10.00
CA GLY A 171 23.76 26.05 -11.25
C GLY A 171 24.63 25.50 -12.38
N LEU A 172 25.91 25.22 -12.11
CA LEU A 172 26.80 24.63 -13.12
C LEU A 172 26.36 23.22 -13.51
N LYS A 173 26.05 22.38 -12.52
CA LYS A 173 25.57 21.01 -12.77
C LYS A 173 24.32 20.99 -13.65
N GLU A 174 23.35 21.88 -13.40
CA GLU A 174 22.14 21.96 -14.23
C GLU A 174 22.40 22.49 -15.64
N ARG A 175 23.31 23.46 -15.78
CA ARG A 175 23.73 23.94 -17.10
C ARG A 175 24.38 22.83 -17.92
N ILE A 176 25.29 22.06 -17.32
CA ILE A 176 25.90 20.85 -17.90
C ILE A 176 24.80 19.90 -18.38
N LEU A 177 23.88 19.53 -17.48
CA LEU A 177 22.83 18.56 -17.78
C LEU A 177 21.88 19.06 -18.89
N THR A 178 21.48 20.32 -18.85
CA THR A 178 20.56 20.92 -19.83
C THR A 178 21.21 21.00 -21.21
N THR A 179 22.47 21.41 -21.31
CA THR A 179 23.19 21.49 -22.58
C THR A 179 23.41 20.10 -23.17
N ALA A 180 23.74 19.11 -22.34
CA ALA A 180 23.81 17.71 -22.74
C ALA A 180 22.48 17.19 -23.32
N LEU A 181 21.36 17.45 -22.64
CA LEU A 181 20.03 17.05 -23.12
C LEU A 181 19.66 17.71 -24.46
N LYS A 182 20.06 18.97 -24.67
CA LYS A 182 19.85 19.67 -25.96
C LYS A 182 20.65 19.06 -27.10
N LYS A 183 21.88 18.61 -26.83
CA LYS A 183 22.77 18.01 -27.84
C LYS A 183 22.30 16.62 -28.30
N LYS A 184 21.51 15.92 -27.48
CA LYS A 184 20.90 14.58 -27.71
C LYS A 184 21.88 13.41 -27.89
N SER A 185 23.04 13.62 -28.50
CA SER A 185 24.09 12.61 -28.65
C SER A 185 25.41 13.12 -28.09
N LEU A 186 25.97 12.33 -27.19
CA LEU A 186 27.28 12.56 -26.59
C LEU A 186 28.12 11.32 -26.84
N SER A 187 29.35 11.51 -27.32
CA SER A 187 30.23 10.41 -27.66
C SER A 187 31.67 10.72 -27.27
N VAL A 188 32.38 9.73 -26.74
CA VAL A 188 33.81 9.81 -26.43
C VAL A 188 34.49 8.69 -27.18
N ASN A 189 35.45 9.03 -28.05
CA ASN A 189 36.15 8.07 -28.92
C ASN A 189 35.19 7.14 -29.71
N GLY A 190 34.06 7.67 -30.17
CA GLY A 190 33.04 6.92 -30.91
C GLY A 190 32.07 6.10 -30.05
N ALA A 191 32.28 6.00 -28.73
CA ALA A 191 31.36 5.33 -27.83
C ALA A 191 30.35 6.31 -27.21
N PRO A 192 29.04 5.99 -27.20
CA PRO A 192 28.04 6.88 -26.62
C PRO A 192 28.08 6.85 -25.09
N PHE A 193 27.94 8.02 -24.47
CA PHE A 193 27.83 8.16 -23.02
C PHE A 193 26.67 9.09 -22.64
N GLU A 194 26.24 9.04 -21.38
CA GLU A 194 25.05 9.77 -20.92
C GLU A 194 25.30 10.43 -19.56
N PHE A 195 24.65 11.58 -19.35
CA PHE A 195 24.58 12.22 -18.04
C PHE A 195 23.24 11.91 -17.36
N SER A 196 23.29 11.70 -16.05
CA SER A 196 22.10 11.51 -15.22
C SER A 196 22.28 12.22 -13.89
N SER A 197 21.17 12.69 -13.30
CA SER A 197 21.19 13.25 -11.95
C SER A 197 21.36 12.16 -10.91
N ASP A 198 22.07 12.48 -9.83
CA ASP A 198 22.15 11.62 -8.65
C ASP A 198 20.94 11.89 -7.75
N LEU A 199 19.92 11.05 -7.83
CA LEU A 199 18.67 11.20 -7.08
C LEU A 199 18.52 10.10 -6.04
N ALA A 200 17.65 10.33 -5.05
CA ALA A 200 17.21 9.31 -4.10
C ALA A 200 16.52 8.14 -4.82
N SER A 201 16.58 6.95 -4.25
CA SER A 201 15.97 5.76 -4.86
C SER A 201 14.45 5.89 -4.99
N ILE A 202 13.80 6.51 -4.01
CA ILE A 202 12.35 6.78 -4.01
C ILE A 202 12.00 7.67 -5.21
N THR A 203 12.73 8.78 -5.39
CA THR A 203 12.55 9.69 -6.52
C THR A 203 12.81 9.02 -7.86
N LEU A 204 13.85 8.19 -7.97
CA LEU A 204 14.14 7.45 -9.20
C LEU A 204 13.02 6.48 -9.58
N ASN A 205 12.48 5.75 -8.60
CA ASN A 205 11.33 4.88 -8.82
C ASN A 205 10.10 5.70 -9.26
N MET A 206 9.88 6.86 -8.65
CA MET A 206 8.80 7.76 -9.03
C MET A 206 8.97 8.27 -10.47
N GLN A 207 10.17 8.68 -10.87
CA GLN A 207 10.45 9.08 -12.27
C GLN A 207 10.21 7.93 -13.25
N TRP A 208 10.58 6.70 -12.89
CA TRP A 208 10.35 5.52 -13.70
C TRP A 208 8.85 5.26 -13.89
N GLU A 209 8.08 5.32 -12.80
CA GLU A 209 6.63 5.14 -12.81
C GLU A 209 5.91 6.25 -13.59
N LEU A 210 6.35 7.50 -13.45
CA LEU A 210 5.85 8.61 -14.28
C LEU A 210 6.26 8.46 -15.74
N GLY A 211 7.43 7.89 -16.03
CA GLY A 211 7.89 7.60 -17.39
C GLY A 211 6.91 6.72 -18.16
N LYS A 212 6.42 5.64 -17.52
CA LYS A 212 5.38 4.76 -18.10
C LYS A 212 4.10 5.53 -18.45
N ARG A 213 3.67 6.43 -17.55
CA ARG A 213 2.47 7.26 -17.71
C ARG A 213 2.63 8.33 -18.79
N ILE A 214 3.82 8.92 -18.89
CA ILE A 214 4.17 9.86 -19.97
C ILE A 214 3.98 9.20 -21.34
N ASP A 215 4.43 7.95 -21.49
CA ASP A 215 4.29 7.24 -22.76
C ASP A 215 2.82 6.98 -23.11
N ILE A 216 1.98 6.67 -22.12
CA ILE A 216 0.52 6.52 -22.31
C ILE A 216 -0.11 7.86 -22.69
N LEU A 217 0.17 8.93 -21.94
CA LEU A 217 -0.34 10.28 -22.22
C LEU A 217 0.02 10.76 -23.62
N ARG A 218 1.25 10.48 -24.08
CA ARG A 218 1.69 10.81 -25.44
C ARG A 218 0.91 10.04 -26.51
N ARG A 219 0.55 8.77 -26.25
CA ARG A 219 -0.30 7.98 -27.18
C ARG A 219 -1.72 8.51 -27.25
N LEU A 220 -2.23 9.08 -26.17
CA LEU A 220 -3.54 9.74 -26.09
C LEU A 220 -3.53 11.19 -26.63
N GLY A 221 -2.42 11.64 -27.23
CA GLY A 221 -2.32 12.99 -27.81
C GLY A 221 -2.05 14.12 -26.81
N ALA A 222 -1.83 13.82 -25.53
CA ALA A 222 -1.43 14.79 -24.54
C ALA A 222 0.09 15.02 -24.55
N THR A 223 0.53 16.25 -24.28
CA THR A 223 1.97 16.52 -24.10
C THR A 223 2.32 16.46 -22.62
N ALA A 224 3.33 15.65 -22.27
CA ALA A 224 3.74 15.45 -20.89
C ALA A 224 5.25 15.69 -20.74
N GLN A 225 5.62 16.45 -19.71
CA GLN A 225 7.00 16.84 -19.39
C GLN A 225 7.30 16.56 -17.92
N LEU A 226 8.31 15.72 -17.68
CA LEU A 226 8.86 15.51 -16.35
C LEU A 226 9.67 16.76 -15.94
N ARG A 227 9.42 17.25 -14.74
CA ARG A 227 10.09 18.37 -14.08
C ARG A 227 10.98 17.84 -12.96
N PHE A 228 11.74 18.74 -12.34
CA PHE A 228 12.74 18.40 -11.32
C PHE A 228 12.18 17.51 -10.19
N LEU A 229 13.03 16.58 -9.72
CA LEU A 229 12.73 15.43 -8.85
C LEU A 229 11.69 14.47 -9.43
N ALA A 230 10.40 14.77 -9.38
CA ALA A 230 9.35 13.87 -9.87
C ALA A 230 8.01 14.60 -10.10
N SER A 231 8.02 15.87 -10.49
CA SER A 231 6.78 16.58 -10.84
C SER A 231 6.46 16.37 -12.33
N LEU A 232 5.19 16.12 -12.66
CA LEU A 232 4.75 15.93 -14.04
C LEU A 232 3.88 17.10 -14.49
N ARG A 233 4.26 17.75 -15.59
CA ARG A 233 3.42 18.73 -16.26
C ARG A 233 2.75 18.09 -17.47
N VAL A 234 1.43 18.10 -17.52
CA VAL A 234 0.63 17.55 -18.61
C VAL A 234 -0.20 18.67 -19.23
N MET A 235 -0.16 18.78 -20.56
CA MET A 235 -1.10 19.57 -21.35
C MET A 235 -2.06 18.63 -22.05
N ALA A 236 -3.33 18.69 -21.68
CA ALA A 236 -4.42 17.94 -22.30
C ALA A 236 -5.61 18.87 -22.50
N ASN A 237 -6.33 18.77 -23.62
CA ASN A 237 -7.51 19.58 -23.92
C ASN A 237 -7.30 21.10 -23.70
N ASN A 238 -6.15 21.62 -24.12
CA ASN A 238 -5.71 23.02 -23.91
C ASN A 238 -5.61 23.48 -22.44
N LYS A 239 -5.59 22.56 -21.47
CA LYS A 239 -5.38 22.85 -20.05
C LYS A 239 -4.07 22.28 -19.54
N MET A 240 -3.39 23.06 -18.70
CA MET A 240 -2.15 22.65 -18.03
C MET A 240 -2.48 22.06 -16.66
N HIS A 241 -1.96 20.86 -16.40
CA HIS A 241 -2.04 20.17 -15.12
C HIS A 241 -0.63 19.91 -14.60
N ASN A 242 -0.40 20.13 -13.31
CA ASN A 242 0.86 19.77 -12.64
C ASN A 242 0.55 18.73 -11.57
N PHE A 243 1.27 17.62 -11.58
CA PHE A 243 1.11 16.51 -10.66
C PHE A 243 2.41 16.28 -9.89
N ASN A 244 2.26 15.94 -8.61
CA ASN A 244 3.38 15.50 -7.78
C ASN A 244 3.25 14.02 -7.38
N ASP A 245 2.08 13.42 -7.61
CA ASP A 245 1.82 12.01 -7.34
C ASP A 245 1.39 11.25 -8.62
N CYS A 246 1.67 9.96 -8.67
CA CYS A 246 1.29 9.06 -9.76
C CYS A 246 -0.22 8.80 -9.78
N SER A 247 -0.86 8.72 -8.63
CA SER A 247 -2.30 8.41 -8.52
C SER A 247 -3.15 9.45 -9.26
N ASP A 248 -2.80 10.74 -9.08
CA ASP A 248 -3.49 11.85 -9.75
C ASP A 248 -3.35 11.80 -11.28
N VAL A 249 -2.22 11.28 -11.78
CA VAL A 249 -1.98 11.13 -13.22
C VAL A 249 -2.84 10.01 -13.80
N ASP A 250 -3.01 8.91 -13.06
CA ASP A 250 -3.81 7.77 -13.49
C ASP A 250 -5.29 8.15 -13.67
N ASP A 251 -5.81 9.06 -12.84
CA ASP A 251 -7.17 9.57 -12.98
C ASP A 251 -7.37 10.48 -14.19
N VAL A 252 -6.32 11.19 -14.63
CA VAL A 252 -6.36 11.94 -15.89
C VAL A 252 -6.27 11.02 -17.10
N ILE A 253 -5.46 9.98 -17.03
CA ILE A 253 -5.39 8.96 -18.10
C ILE A 253 -6.76 8.34 -18.31
N LYS A 254 -7.45 7.89 -17.25
CA LYS A 254 -8.81 7.33 -17.36
C LYS A 254 -9.81 8.28 -18.02
N LYS A 255 -9.75 9.57 -17.69
CA LYS A 255 -10.63 10.57 -18.32
C LYS A 255 -10.34 10.73 -19.81
N LEU A 256 -9.06 10.75 -20.20
CA LEU A 256 -8.67 10.86 -21.60
C LEU A 256 -9.00 9.59 -22.40
N GLU A 257 -8.92 8.41 -21.79
CA GLU A 257 -9.35 7.15 -22.41
C GLU A 257 -10.86 7.13 -22.67
N GLN A 258 -11.66 7.62 -21.71
CA GLN A 258 -13.11 7.77 -21.85
C GLN A 258 -13.47 8.77 -22.97
N ASP A 259 -12.79 9.92 -23.03
CA ASP A 259 -13.00 10.94 -24.06
C ASP A 259 -12.57 10.46 -25.47
N SER A 260 -11.61 9.54 -25.54
CA SER A 260 -11.08 9.00 -26.81
C SER A 260 -11.90 7.81 -27.35
N GLY A 261 -12.91 7.33 -26.62
CA GLY A 261 -13.77 6.22 -27.04
C GLY A 261 -13.06 4.86 -27.11
N VAL A 262 -11.92 4.70 -26.42
CA VAL A 262 -11.19 3.42 -26.33
C VAL A 262 -11.64 2.72 -25.05
N VAL A 263 -12.77 2.02 -25.16
CA VAL A 263 -13.19 0.98 -24.19
C VAL A 263 -12.91 -0.38 -24.79
#